data_AF-A0A7V9ZX87-F1
#
_entry.id   AF-A0A7V9ZX87-F1
#
_cell.length_a   1.000
_cell.length_b   1.000
_cell.length_c   1.000
_cell.angle_alpha   90.00
_cell.angle_beta   90.00
_cell.angle_gamma   90.00
#
_symmetry.space_group_name_H-M   'P 1'
#
loop_
_entity.id
_entity.type
_entity.pdbx_description
1 polymer ?
#
loop_
_entity_poly.entity_id
_entity_poly.type
_entity_poly.pdbx_seq_one_letter_code
_entity_poly.pdbx_strand_id
1 'polypeptide(L)'
;QYARDRQVENPVVFTLSAKLERECRPDSGFAEFTAHLRAAILTGDVWRMKVEGASHTIRGVMAKLLLALRREKRAIAEERAFYQELLGKVEAHEAKATSLKTLILGKLSATYDSLVRDTEGEFAEGLRVPDLVKRAIPFRRGPDVKRWLACLKTRFQESVRREVAIEAPRLSKGLFEEMQLMRHELTQGISRRQARVRESVVLPDTALRLKLLEELKPKFERIPVGGDINVSSNVEEASDVRRFAIAGSALAVVGIVLVALTAAPWFDVAGTIFAVTGIFLFAAGLIWRRAAILQDFRQTLRRSREAFHHRLDAETSEIIVDLFFDVRQALSESLFRLDLRASHLDAPLEETFRIGEAADEMVLRSQRLAAMQLS
;
A
#
# COMPACT_ATOMS: atom_id res chain seq x y z
N GLN A 1 -39.99 -6.40 49.23
CA GLN A 1 -38.93 -6.76 48.25
C GLN A 1 -38.88 -5.74 47.13
N TYR A 2 -39.93 -5.61 46.30
CA TYR A 2 -40.02 -4.63 45.19
C TYR A 2 -39.69 -3.17 45.55
N ALA A 3 -40.08 -2.70 46.75
CA ALA A 3 -39.78 -1.34 47.21
C ALA A 3 -38.28 -1.13 47.55
N ARG A 4 -37.59 -2.16 48.04
CA ARG A 4 -36.15 -2.10 48.33
C ARG A 4 -35.32 -2.11 47.04
N ASP A 5 -35.77 -2.83 46.02
CA ASP A 5 -35.13 -2.86 44.68
C ASP A 5 -35.20 -1.50 43.95
N ARG A 6 -36.09 -0.60 44.41
CA ARG A 6 -36.25 0.77 43.92
C ARG A 6 -35.76 1.85 44.89
N GLN A 7 -34.97 1.49 45.90
CA GLN A 7 -34.39 2.41 46.88
C GLN A 7 -35.42 3.25 47.66
N VAL A 8 -36.62 2.71 47.92
CA VAL A 8 -37.62 3.38 48.77
C VAL A 8 -37.36 2.96 50.23
N GLU A 9 -36.81 3.87 51.03
CA GLU A 9 -36.39 3.61 52.41
C GLU A 9 -37.57 3.34 53.37
N ASN A 10 -38.72 4.00 53.15
CA ASN A 10 -39.92 3.85 53.99
C ASN A 10 -41.18 3.60 53.14
N PRO A 11 -41.46 2.34 52.74
CA PRO A 11 -42.64 2.03 51.93
C PRO A 11 -43.92 2.13 52.77
N VAL A 12 -44.84 3.00 52.36
CA VAL A 12 -46.20 3.03 52.90
C VAL A 12 -46.99 1.87 52.31
N VAL A 13 -47.52 0.99 53.16
CA VAL A 13 -48.28 -0.20 52.74
C VAL A 13 -49.75 0.05 53.03
N PHE A 14 -50.60 -0.11 52.00
CA PHE A 14 -52.04 -0.01 52.12
C PHE A 14 -52.67 -1.40 52.01
N THR A 15 -53.58 -1.74 52.91
CA THR A 15 -54.41 -2.94 52.82
C THR A 15 -55.72 -2.59 52.11
N LEU A 16 -55.92 -3.14 50.92
CA LEU A 16 -57.05 -2.79 50.06
C LEU A 16 -57.91 -4.02 49.77
N SER A 17 -59.24 -3.84 49.72
CA SER A 17 -60.17 -4.88 49.27
C SER A 17 -61.08 -4.35 48.17
N ALA A 18 -60.80 -4.78 46.93
CA ALA A 18 -61.59 -4.40 45.76
C ALA A 18 -63.06 -4.90 45.86
N LYS A 19 -63.30 -6.00 46.59
CA LYS A 19 -64.65 -6.51 46.83
C LYS A 19 -65.44 -5.59 47.77
N LEU A 20 -64.84 -5.18 48.88
CA LEU A 20 -65.48 -4.29 49.86
C LEU A 20 -65.76 -2.90 49.27
N GLU A 21 -64.87 -2.40 48.39
CA GLU A 21 -65.10 -1.14 47.68
C GLU A 21 -66.31 -1.22 46.73
N ARG A 22 -66.44 -2.31 45.95
CA ARG A 22 -67.60 -2.52 45.07
C ARG A 22 -68.91 -2.64 45.86
N GLU A 23 -68.84 -3.12 47.09
CA GLU A 23 -69.96 -3.22 48.04
C GLU A 23 -70.20 -1.91 48.81
N CYS A 24 -69.51 -0.81 48.47
CA CYS A 24 -69.61 0.51 49.11
C CYS A 24 -69.37 0.47 50.63
N ARG A 25 -68.49 -0.43 51.08
CA ARG A 25 -68.13 -0.57 52.50
C ARG A 25 -67.01 0.42 52.85
N PRO A 26 -67.14 1.19 53.95
CA PRO A 26 -66.16 2.20 54.33
C PRO A 26 -64.77 1.62 54.68
N ASP A 27 -64.71 0.34 55.07
CA ASP A 27 -63.48 -0.35 55.49
C ASP A 27 -62.72 -0.98 54.31
N SER A 28 -62.96 -0.53 53.08
CA SER A 28 -62.30 -1.05 51.87
C SER A 28 -60.81 -0.70 51.77
N GLY A 29 -60.37 0.30 52.56
CA GLY A 29 -59.03 0.88 52.53
C GLY A 29 -58.78 1.84 51.36
N PHE A 30 -59.71 1.96 50.40
CA PHE A 30 -59.54 2.80 49.21
C PHE A 30 -59.56 4.30 49.52
N ALA A 31 -60.29 4.72 50.55
CA ALA A 31 -60.36 6.12 50.95
C ALA A 31 -58.98 6.66 51.40
N GLU A 32 -58.28 5.91 52.25
CA GLU A 32 -56.95 6.26 52.75
C GLU A 32 -55.91 6.25 51.63
N PHE A 33 -55.95 5.25 50.75
CA PHE A 33 -55.08 5.18 49.57
C PHE A 33 -55.32 6.35 48.60
N THR A 34 -56.58 6.69 48.33
CA THR A 34 -56.93 7.80 47.42
C THR A 34 -56.57 9.14 48.03
N ALA A 35 -56.75 9.32 49.34
CA ALA A 35 -56.31 10.52 50.06
C ALA A 35 -54.79 10.67 50.02
N HIS A 36 -54.05 9.58 50.22
CA HIS A 36 -52.59 9.56 50.10
C HIS A 36 -52.12 9.90 48.68
N LEU A 37 -52.75 9.32 47.64
CA LEU A 37 -52.45 9.66 46.25
C LEU A 37 -52.75 11.12 45.93
N ARG A 38 -53.91 11.65 46.38
CA ARG A 38 -54.26 13.06 46.17
C ARG A 38 -53.26 13.98 46.86
N ALA A 39 -52.88 13.69 48.09
CA ALA A 39 -51.87 14.45 48.81
C ALA A 39 -50.52 14.44 48.06
N ALA A 40 -50.05 13.26 47.63
CA ALA A 40 -48.80 13.12 46.89
C ALA A 40 -48.83 13.79 45.49
N ILE A 41 -50.00 13.88 44.86
CA ILE A 41 -50.21 14.61 43.60
C ILE A 41 -50.21 16.13 43.86
N LEU A 42 -50.87 16.59 44.93
CA LEU A 42 -50.96 18.01 45.30
C LEU A 42 -49.61 18.58 45.78
N THR A 43 -48.79 17.78 46.47
CA THR A 43 -47.43 18.18 46.90
C THR A 43 -46.41 18.14 45.76
N GLY A 44 -46.77 17.59 44.60
CA GLY A 44 -45.89 17.49 43.43
C GLY A 44 -44.81 16.41 43.54
N ASP A 45 -44.81 15.60 44.60
CA ASP A 45 -43.80 14.56 44.84
C ASP A 45 -43.81 13.48 43.76
N VAL A 46 -45.00 13.13 43.24
CA VAL A 46 -45.15 12.18 42.12
C VAL A 46 -44.48 12.72 40.84
N TRP A 47 -44.58 14.02 40.57
CA TRP A 47 -43.91 14.65 39.43
C TRP A 47 -42.40 14.70 39.62
N ARG A 48 -41.95 15.04 40.83
CA ARG A 48 -40.52 15.05 41.20
C ARG A 48 -39.88 13.68 40.99
N MET A 49 -40.49 12.63 41.54
CA MET A 49 -40.00 11.26 41.42
C MET A 49 -39.93 10.79 39.95
N LYS A 50 -40.88 11.21 39.10
CA LYS A 50 -40.84 10.93 37.65
C LYS A 50 -39.71 11.67 36.94
N VAL A 51 -39.48 12.95 37.25
CA VAL A 51 -38.39 13.76 36.67
C VAL A 51 -37.04 13.22 37.10
N GLU A 52 -36.87 12.87 38.38
CA GLU A 52 -35.64 12.28 38.91
C GLU A 52 -35.36 10.90 38.28
N GLY A 53 -36.39 10.05 38.16
CA GLY A 53 -36.25 8.74 37.50
C GLY A 53 -35.91 8.84 36.00
N ALA A 54 -36.52 9.81 35.29
CA ALA A 54 -36.20 10.08 33.89
C ALA A 54 -34.77 10.63 33.72
N SER A 55 -34.38 11.61 34.55
CA SER A 55 -33.01 12.16 34.54
C SER A 55 -31.97 11.09 34.87
N HIS A 56 -32.23 10.24 35.87
CA HIS A 56 -31.32 9.13 36.21
C HIS A 56 -31.14 8.16 35.03
N THR A 57 -32.22 7.85 34.32
CA THR A 57 -32.18 6.99 33.13
C THR A 57 -31.41 7.65 32.00
N ILE A 58 -31.68 8.94 31.72
CA ILE A 58 -30.93 9.73 30.71
C ILE A 58 -29.44 9.75 31.05
N ARG A 59 -29.07 10.05 32.30
CA ARG A 59 -27.68 10.02 32.77
C ARG A 59 -27.03 8.66 32.57
N GLY A 60 -27.73 7.59 32.94
CA GLY A 60 -27.24 6.22 32.76
C GLY A 60 -27.00 5.86 31.29
N VAL A 61 -27.89 6.28 30.39
CA VAL A 61 -27.72 6.08 28.94
C VAL A 61 -26.59 6.94 28.39
N MET A 62 -26.52 8.22 28.73
CA MET A 62 -25.48 9.14 28.27
C MET A 62 -24.09 8.72 28.76
N ALA A 63 -23.95 8.28 30.01
CA ALA A 63 -22.68 7.78 30.54
C ALA A 63 -22.20 6.52 29.78
N LYS A 64 -23.10 5.60 29.46
CA LYS A 64 -22.79 4.41 28.64
C LYS A 64 -22.40 4.79 27.22
N LEU A 65 -23.13 5.73 26.60
CA LEU A 65 -22.85 6.22 25.25
C LEU A 65 -21.49 6.93 25.17
N LEU A 66 -21.21 7.82 26.11
CA LEU A 66 -19.94 8.55 26.19
C LEU A 66 -18.76 7.61 26.43
N LEU A 67 -18.92 6.59 27.27
CA LEU A 67 -17.93 5.55 27.46
C LEU A 67 -17.69 4.75 26.16
N ALA A 68 -18.76 4.40 25.43
CA ALA A 68 -18.66 3.72 24.15
C ALA A 68 -17.96 4.58 23.09
N LEU A 69 -18.34 5.85 22.95
CA LEU A 69 -17.73 6.80 22.02
C LEU A 69 -16.24 7.03 22.32
N ARG A 70 -15.85 7.16 23.59
CA ARG A 70 -14.45 7.27 23.99
C ARG A 70 -13.64 6.01 23.68
N ARG A 71 -14.22 4.82 23.88
CA ARG A 71 -13.58 3.55 23.49
C ARG A 71 -13.38 3.48 21.99
N GLU A 72 -14.38 3.90 21.21
CA GLU A 72 -14.29 3.91 19.76
C GLU A 72 -13.21 4.88 19.26
N LYS A 73 -13.16 6.10 19.81
CA LYS A 73 -12.13 7.10 19.47
C LYS A 73 -10.71 6.59 19.74
N ARG A 74 -10.48 5.93 20.89
CA ARG A 74 -9.18 5.32 21.20
C ARG A 74 -8.82 4.21 20.21
N ALA A 75 -9.78 3.35 19.89
CA ALA A 75 -9.54 2.26 18.97
C ALA A 75 -9.20 2.74 17.55
N ILE A 76 -9.86 3.78 17.05
CA ILE A 76 -9.52 4.40 15.77
C ILE A 76 -8.12 5.01 15.81
N ALA A 77 -7.73 5.66 16.91
CA ALA A 77 -6.38 6.21 17.06
C ALA A 77 -5.30 5.12 17.03
N GLU A 78 -5.53 3.98 17.68
CA GLU A 78 -4.63 2.83 17.62
C GLU A 78 -4.52 2.23 16.22
N GLU A 79 -5.63 2.14 15.48
CA GLU A 79 -5.63 1.65 14.10
C GLU A 79 -4.91 2.61 13.17
N ARG A 80 -5.13 3.92 13.31
CA ARG A 80 -4.40 4.95 12.58
C ARG A 80 -2.89 4.82 12.81
N ALA A 81 -2.45 4.69 14.06
CA ALA A 81 -1.04 4.51 14.38
C ALA A 81 -0.45 3.26 13.71
N PHE A 82 -1.20 2.14 13.70
CA PHE A 82 -0.80 0.92 13.00
C PHE A 82 -0.64 1.12 11.49
N TYR A 83 -1.60 1.76 10.82
CA TYR A 83 -1.51 2.02 9.39
C TYR A 83 -0.39 3.00 9.03
N GLN A 84 -0.15 4.02 9.87
CA GLN A 84 1.00 4.92 9.72
C GLN A 84 2.34 4.19 9.88
N GLU A 85 2.43 3.24 10.82
CA GLU A 85 3.62 2.39 10.97
C GLU A 85 3.85 1.53 9.72
N LEU A 86 2.80 0.93 9.15
CA LEU A 86 2.89 0.18 7.90
C LEU A 86 3.35 1.07 6.74
N LEU A 87 2.82 2.29 6.65
CA LEU A 87 3.22 3.26 5.63
C LEU A 87 4.72 3.59 5.74
N GLY A 88 5.20 3.86 6.95
CA GLY A 88 6.62 4.13 7.19
C GLY A 88 7.53 2.95 6.84
N LYS A 89 7.06 1.71 7.04
CA LYS A 89 7.79 0.50 6.58
C LYS A 89 7.87 0.45 5.06
N VAL A 90 6.77 0.71 4.37
CA VAL A 90 6.72 0.74 2.90
C VAL A 90 7.70 1.79 2.35
N GLU A 91 7.70 3.00 2.91
CA GLU A 91 8.62 4.07 2.52
C GLU A 91 10.10 3.69 2.74
N ALA A 92 10.41 3.01 3.85
CA ALA A 92 11.76 2.52 4.12
C ALA A 92 12.21 1.47 3.09
N HIS A 93 11.34 0.54 2.73
CA HIS A 93 11.61 -0.45 1.68
C HIS A 93 11.71 0.18 0.29
N GLU A 94 10.93 1.23 0.00
CA GLU A 94 10.99 2.00 -1.25
C GLU A 94 12.34 2.68 -1.41
N ALA A 95 12.82 3.34 -0.35
CA ALA A 95 14.14 3.97 -0.34
C ALA A 95 15.26 2.95 -0.59
N LYS A 96 15.17 1.77 0.05
CA LYS A 96 16.14 0.69 -0.14
C LYS A 96 16.07 0.08 -1.55
N ALA A 97 14.87 -0.16 -2.08
CA ALA A 97 14.66 -0.60 -3.46
C ALA A 97 15.24 0.40 -4.47
N THR A 98 15.06 1.70 -4.24
CA THR A 98 15.63 2.77 -5.07
C THR A 98 17.16 2.73 -5.04
N SER A 99 17.77 2.49 -3.87
CA SER A 99 19.23 2.32 -3.79
C SER A 99 19.72 1.12 -4.60
N LEU A 100 19.02 -0.02 -4.52
CA LEU A 100 19.34 -1.23 -5.28
C LEU A 100 19.17 -1.02 -6.79
N LYS A 101 18.14 -0.25 -7.20
CA LYS A 101 17.97 0.21 -8.58
C LYS A 101 19.21 0.93 -9.10
N THR A 102 19.73 1.89 -8.34
CA THR A 102 20.92 2.65 -8.76
C THR A 102 22.15 1.77 -8.90
N LEU A 103 22.30 0.74 -8.06
CA LEU A 103 23.37 -0.25 -8.17
C LEU A 103 23.22 -1.12 -9.43
N ILE A 104 22.01 -1.61 -9.71
CA ILE A 104 21.71 -2.38 -10.93
C ILE A 104 22.01 -1.54 -12.17
N LEU A 105 21.49 -0.31 -12.21
CA LEU A 105 21.72 0.63 -13.30
C LEU A 105 23.21 0.87 -13.50
N GLY A 106 23.95 1.21 -12.44
CA GLY A 106 25.38 1.49 -12.53
C GLY A 106 26.20 0.31 -13.02
N LYS A 107 25.92 -0.90 -12.54
CA LYS A 107 26.68 -2.10 -12.90
C LYS A 107 26.39 -2.56 -14.33
N LEU A 108 25.12 -2.67 -14.74
CA LEU A 108 24.76 -3.06 -16.10
C LEU A 108 25.24 -2.04 -17.13
N SER A 109 25.16 -0.76 -16.78
CA SER A 109 25.73 0.34 -17.54
C SER A 109 27.24 0.19 -17.76
N ALA A 110 27.99 -0.10 -16.69
CA ALA A 110 29.43 -0.29 -16.77
C ALA A 110 29.81 -1.50 -17.64
N THR A 111 29.04 -2.58 -17.54
CA THR A 111 29.20 -3.79 -18.35
C THR A 111 28.96 -3.51 -19.83
N TYR A 112 27.89 -2.77 -20.16
CA TYR A 112 27.64 -2.33 -21.53
C TYR A 112 28.76 -1.42 -22.06
N ASP A 113 29.22 -0.45 -21.24
CA ASP A 113 30.32 0.45 -21.59
C ASP A 113 31.61 -0.30 -21.91
N SER A 114 31.90 -1.39 -21.18
CA SER A 114 33.05 -2.25 -21.48
C SER A 114 32.91 -2.90 -22.85
N LEU A 115 31.76 -3.51 -23.13
CA LEU A 115 31.49 -4.18 -24.42
C LEU A 115 31.53 -3.22 -25.60
N VAL A 116 31.06 -1.99 -25.42
CA VAL A 116 31.18 -0.93 -26.42
C VAL A 116 32.65 -0.60 -26.69
N ARG A 117 33.47 -0.44 -25.66
CA ARG A 117 34.92 -0.17 -25.81
C ARG A 117 35.64 -1.30 -26.52
N ASP A 118 35.33 -2.54 -26.18
CA ASP A 118 35.92 -3.73 -26.81
C ASP A 118 35.56 -3.77 -28.30
N THR A 119 34.29 -3.50 -28.64
CA THR A 119 33.80 -3.45 -30.02
C THR A 119 34.40 -2.28 -30.81
N GLU A 120 34.60 -1.13 -30.19
CA GLU A 120 35.33 0.00 -30.79
C GLU A 120 36.78 -0.37 -31.12
N GLY A 121 37.43 -1.12 -30.23
CA GLY A 121 38.76 -1.68 -30.45
C GLY A 121 38.79 -2.63 -31.64
N GLU A 122 37.93 -3.63 -31.66
CA GLU A 122 37.82 -4.62 -32.74
C GLU A 122 37.53 -3.96 -34.10
N PHE A 123 36.65 -2.95 -34.13
CA PHE A 123 36.36 -2.21 -35.35
C PHE A 123 37.58 -1.41 -35.85
N ALA A 124 38.27 -0.71 -34.94
CA ALA A 124 39.47 0.05 -35.28
C ALA A 124 40.61 -0.85 -35.77
N GLU A 125 40.77 -2.04 -35.19
CA GLU A 125 41.75 -3.05 -35.61
C GLU A 125 41.37 -3.69 -36.94
N GLY A 126 40.12 -4.04 -37.16
CA GLY A 126 39.64 -4.59 -38.43
C GLY A 126 39.85 -3.62 -39.60
N LEU A 127 39.72 -2.32 -39.38
CA LEU A 127 40.05 -1.28 -40.37
C LEU A 127 41.55 -1.17 -40.69
N ARG A 128 42.43 -1.67 -39.81
CA ARG A 128 43.89 -1.69 -40.01
C ARG A 128 44.37 -2.90 -40.81
N VAL A 129 43.57 -3.96 -40.92
CA VAL A 129 43.96 -5.19 -41.63
C VAL A 129 44.08 -4.92 -43.14
N PRO A 130 45.29 -5.02 -43.73
CA PRO A 130 45.51 -4.73 -45.15
C PRO A 130 44.73 -5.67 -46.08
N ASP A 131 44.45 -6.89 -45.64
CA ASP A 131 43.78 -7.92 -46.44
C ASP A 131 42.28 -7.66 -46.63
N LEU A 132 41.61 -7.01 -45.68
CA LEU A 132 40.24 -6.53 -45.83
C LEU A 132 40.14 -5.38 -46.84
N VAL A 133 41.15 -4.51 -46.88
CA VAL A 133 41.25 -3.39 -47.83
C VAL A 133 41.60 -3.89 -49.23
N LYS A 134 42.53 -4.85 -49.36
CA LYS A 134 42.93 -5.44 -50.64
C LYS A 134 41.81 -6.26 -51.30
N ARG A 135 40.90 -6.85 -50.52
CA ARG A 135 39.72 -7.58 -51.05
C ARG A 135 38.52 -6.70 -51.35
N ALA A 136 38.55 -5.42 -51.00
CA ALA A 136 37.49 -4.46 -51.35
C ALA A 136 37.64 -3.89 -52.78
N ILE A 137 38.72 -4.21 -53.50
CA ILE A 137 39.00 -3.70 -54.86
C ILE A 137 37.90 -4.17 -55.84
N PRO A 138 37.28 -3.26 -56.62
CA PRO A 138 36.08 -3.54 -57.43
C PRO A 138 36.23 -4.62 -58.50
N PHE A 139 37.47 -4.99 -58.87
CA PHE A 139 37.76 -6.02 -59.87
C PHE A 139 37.69 -7.47 -59.35
N ARG A 140 37.59 -7.69 -58.02
CA ARG A 140 37.26 -9.00 -57.45
C ARG A 140 36.05 -8.84 -56.54
N ARG A 141 34.88 -9.25 -57.03
CA ARG A 141 33.61 -9.29 -56.28
C ARG A 141 33.81 -10.03 -54.94
N GLY A 142 33.89 -9.28 -53.84
CA GLY A 142 34.10 -9.81 -52.50
C GLY A 142 32.96 -9.45 -51.54
N PRO A 143 32.15 -10.43 -51.08
CA PRO A 143 31.18 -10.28 -49.98
C PRO A 143 31.82 -10.16 -48.57
N ASP A 144 33.13 -9.89 -48.47
CA ASP A 144 33.93 -10.13 -47.25
C ASP A 144 33.77 -9.03 -46.17
N VAL A 145 33.80 -7.74 -46.54
CA VAL A 145 33.68 -6.63 -45.56
C VAL A 145 32.26 -6.54 -44.96
N LYS A 146 31.23 -6.75 -45.78
CA LYS A 146 29.84 -6.80 -45.30
C LYS A 146 29.61 -7.99 -44.36
N ARG A 147 30.19 -9.15 -44.67
CA ARG A 147 30.15 -10.34 -43.80
C ARG A 147 30.91 -10.12 -42.51
N TRP A 148 32.09 -9.49 -42.55
CA TRP A 148 32.84 -9.14 -41.36
C TRP A 148 32.06 -8.19 -40.45
N LEU A 149 31.48 -7.13 -41.00
CA LEU A 149 30.68 -6.17 -40.24
C LEU A 149 29.40 -6.80 -39.65
N ALA A 150 28.74 -7.68 -40.42
CA ALA A 150 27.62 -8.46 -39.92
C ALA A 150 28.03 -9.41 -38.78
N CYS A 151 29.20 -10.04 -38.89
CA CYS A 151 29.76 -10.89 -37.83
C CYS A 151 30.10 -10.08 -36.57
N LEU A 152 30.71 -8.90 -36.72
CA LEU A 152 31.01 -7.98 -35.61
C LEU A 152 29.72 -7.54 -34.90
N LYS A 153 28.68 -7.19 -35.67
CA LYS A 153 27.34 -6.90 -35.14
C LYS A 153 26.79 -8.07 -34.33
N THR A 154 26.74 -9.26 -34.92
CA THR A 154 26.19 -10.45 -34.25
C THR A 154 26.95 -10.76 -32.96
N ARG A 155 28.28 -10.67 -32.97
CA ARG A 155 29.11 -10.89 -31.77
C ARG A 155 28.87 -9.87 -30.68
N PHE A 156 28.79 -8.58 -31.02
CA PHE A 156 28.44 -7.54 -30.05
C PHE A 156 27.08 -7.82 -29.41
N GLN A 157 26.08 -8.14 -30.24
CA GLN A 157 24.72 -8.44 -29.80
C GLN A 157 24.68 -9.68 -28.89
N GLU A 158 25.37 -10.75 -29.26
CA GLU A 158 25.49 -11.97 -28.46
C GLU A 158 26.23 -11.72 -27.14
N SER A 159 27.30 -10.91 -27.16
CA SER A 159 28.09 -10.59 -25.97
C SER A 159 27.30 -9.75 -24.97
N VAL A 160 26.62 -8.68 -25.43
CA VAL A 160 25.72 -7.88 -24.59
C VAL A 160 24.62 -8.75 -24.01
N ARG A 161 23.99 -9.59 -24.84
CA ARG A 161 22.93 -10.48 -24.39
C ARG A 161 23.41 -11.47 -23.34
N ARG A 162 24.56 -12.11 -23.57
CA ARG A 162 25.14 -13.09 -22.66
C ARG A 162 25.56 -12.47 -21.34
N GLU A 163 26.32 -11.38 -21.38
CA GLU A 163 26.86 -10.77 -20.17
C GLU A 163 25.76 -10.20 -19.29
N VAL A 164 24.76 -9.54 -19.91
CA VAL A 164 23.63 -9.02 -19.13
C VAL A 164 22.71 -10.15 -18.64
N ALA A 165 22.53 -11.24 -19.39
CA ALA A 165 21.79 -12.41 -18.90
C ALA A 165 22.44 -13.07 -17.68
N ILE A 166 23.76 -12.94 -17.52
CA ILE A 166 24.51 -13.43 -16.36
C ILE A 166 24.43 -12.43 -15.19
N GLU A 167 24.60 -11.13 -15.45
CA GLU A 167 24.65 -10.11 -14.39
C GLU A 167 23.28 -9.67 -13.88
N ALA A 168 22.27 -9.53 -14.73
CA ALA A 168 20.95 -8.99 -14.35
C ALA A 168 20.25 -9.82 -13.24
N PRO A 169 20.21 -11.16 -13.28
CA PRO A 169 19.60 -11.95 -12.20
C PRO A 169 20.33 -11.79 -10.87
N ARG A 170 21.66 -11.70 -10.89
CA ARG A 170 22.50 -11.55 -9.69
C ARG A 170 22.28 -10.21 -9.02
N LEU A 171 22.21 -9.14 -9.82
CA LEU A 171 22.01 -7.78 -9.32
C LEU A 171 20.57 -7.54 -8.86
N SER A 172 19.59 -8.14 -9.54
CA SER A 172 18.18 -8.02 -9.20
C SER A 172 17.76 -8.88 -8.00
N LYS A 173 18.57 -9.88 -7.62
CA LYS A 173 18.32 -10.73 -6.45
C LYS A 173 18.13 -9.91 -5.17
N GLY A 174 18.97 -8.91 -4.93
CA GLY A 174 18.83 -8.05 -3.74
C GLY A 174 17.54 -7.25 -3.73
N LEU A 175 17.11 -6.74 -4.90
CA LEU A 175 15.85 -6.03 -5.04
C LEU A 175 14.65 -6.96 -4.80
N PHE A 176 14.72 -8.19 -5.30
CA PHE A 176 13.72 -9.22 -5.04
C PHE A 176 13.61 -9.58 -3.56
N GLU A 177 14.75 -9.84 -2.90
CA GLU A 177 14.80 -10.15 -1.48
C GLU A 177 14.19 -9.02 -0.64
N GLU A 178 14.43 -7.77 -1.04
CA GLU A 178 13.83 -6.61 -0.38
C GLU A 178 12.31 -6.57 -0.53
N MET A 179 11.79 -6.82 -1.74
CA MET A 179 10.34 -6.88 -2.00
C MET A 179 9.67 -8.05 -1.26
N GLN A 180 10.34 -9.20 -1.20
CA GLN A 180 9.93 -10.37 -0.43
C GLN A 180 9.80 -10.03 1.06
N LEU A 181 10.85 -9.39 1.60
CA LEU A 181 10.92 -9.00 3.00
C LEU A 181 9.78 -8.03 3.34
N MET A 182 9.61 -6.97 2.53
CA MET A 182 8.52 -6.01 2.70
C MET A 182 7.17 -6.73 2.76
N ARG A 183 6.85 -7.55 1.76
CA ARG A 183 5.56 -8.25 1.75
C ARG A 183 5.39 -9.15 2.98
N HIS A 184 6.43 -9.88 3.36
CA HIS A 184 6.38 -10.74 4.54
C HIS A 184 6.09 -9.92 5.79
N GLU A 185 6.79 -8.81 5.99
CA GLU A 185 6.60 -7.91 7.14
C GLU A 185 5.20 -7.30 7.18
N LEU A 186 4.69 -6.80 6.05
CA LEU A 186 3.34 -6.25 5.95
C LEU A 186 2.27 -7.31 6.26
N THR A 187 2.39 -8.49 5.63
CA THR A 187 1.42 -9.59 5.79
C THR A 187 1.44 -10.12 7.22
N GLN A 188 2.62 -10.24 7.82
CA GLN A 188 2.79 -10.65 9.21
C GLN A 188 2.24 -9.59 10.18
N GLY A 189 2.50 -8.30 9.93
CA GLY A 189 1.96 -7.19 10.73
C GLY A 189 0.43 -7.19 10.75
N ILE A 190 -0.19 -7.37 9.59
CA ILE A 190 -1.65 -7.48 9.45
C ILE A 190 -2.18 -8.73 10.14
N SER A 191 -1.55 -9.88 9.95
CA SER A 191 -1.99 -11.14 10.57
C SER A 191 -1.91 -11.06 12.10
N ARG A 192 -0.83 -10.49 12.65
CA ARG A 192 -0.69 -10.24 14.09
C ARG A 192 -1.77 -9.28 14.61
N ARG A 193 -2.07 -8.22 13.85
CA ARG A 193 -3.14 -7.27 14.21
C ARG A 193 -4.50 -7.95 14.17
N GLN A 194 -4.81 -8.74 13.14
CA GLN A 194 -6.04 -9.52 13.04
C GLN A 194 -6.22 -10.47 14.23
N ALA A 195 -5.17 -11.19 14.63
CA ALA A 195 -5.21 -12.08 15.79
C ALA A 195 -5.55 -11.30 17.08
N ARG A 196 -4.87 -10.17 17.32
CA ARG A 196 -5.14 -9.31 18.49
C ARG A 196 -6.57 -8.73 18.48
N VAL A 197 -7.08 -8.37 17.30
CA VAL A 197 -8.45 -7.87 17.13
C VAL A 197 -9.48 -8.99 17.37
N ARG A 198 -9.22 -10.22 16.93
CA ARG A 198 -10.09 -11.39 17.20
C ARG A 198 -10.15 -11.75 18.69
N GLU A 199 -9.03 -11.63 19.41
CA GLU A 199 -8.99 -11.86 20.86
C GLU A 199 -9.75 -10.78 21.64
N SER A 200 -9.87 -9.57 21.09
CA SER A 200 -10.61 -8.46 21.69
C SER A 200 -12.09 -8.44 21.25
N VAL A 201 -12.82 -9.50 21.61
CA VAL A 201 -14.25 -9.76 21.29
C VAL A 201 -15.23 -8.65 21.77
N VAL A 202 -14.77 -7.64 22.50
CA VAL A 202 -15.62 -6.69 23.25
C VAL A 202 -16.00 -5.42 22.45
N LEU A 203 -15.49 -5.23 21.23
CA LEU A 203 -15.75 -4.02 20.44
C LEU A 203 -16.90 -4.23 19.43
N PRO A 204 -17.93 -3.36 19.38
CA PRO A 204 -19.06 -3.46 18.46
C PRO A 204 -18.67 -3.48 16.97
N ASP A 205 -17.47 -3.00 16.65
CA ASP A 205 -16.99 -2.75 15.29
C ASP A 205 -15.91 -3.74 14.81
N THR A 206 -15.66 -4.80 15.59
CA THR A 206 -14.61 -5.81 15.31
C THR A 206 -14.75 -6.42 13.90
N ALA A 207 -15.99 -6.62 13.42
CA ALA A 207 -16.27 -7.20 12.11
C ALA A 207 -15.81 -6.30 10.94
N LEU A 208 -16.01 -4.98 11.04
CA LEU A 208 -15.60 -4.05 9.98
C LEU A 208 -14.09 -3.91 9.92
N ARG A 209 -13.41 -3.89 11.07
CA ARG A 209 -11.94 -3.81 11.16
C ARG A 209 -11.27 -5.07 10.61
N LEU A 210 -11.83 -6.24 10.94
CA LEU A 210 -11.42 -7.50 10.34
C LEU A 210 -11.63 -7.46 8.82
N LYS A 211 -12.76 -6.94 8.35
CA LYS A 211 -13.03 -6.78 6.91
C LYS A 211 -12.02 -5.86 6.23
N LEU A 212 -11.66 -4.70 6.81
CA LEU A 212 -10.64 -3.81 6.26
C LEU A 212 -9.27 -4.51 6.17
N LEU A 213 -8.86 -5.20 7.24
CA LEU A 213 -7.61 -5.97 7.26
C LEU A 213 -7.65 -7.15 6.27
N GLU A 214 -8.80 -7.78 6.11
CA GLU A 214 -9.04 -8.90 5.18
C GLU A 214 -9.19 -8.43 3.72
N GLU A 215 -9.55 -7.18 3.46
CA GLU A 215 -9.49 -6.56 2.14
C GLU A 215 -8.06 -6.13 1.78
N LEU A 216 -7.26 -5.75 2.78
CA LEU A 216 -5.86 -5.36 2.61
C LEU A 216 -4.91 -6.54 2.43
N LYS A 217 -5.13 -7.61 3.19
CA LYS A 217 -4.32 -8.84 3.10
C LYS A 217 -4.19 -9.38 1.66
N PRO A 218 -5.27 -9.56 0.87
CA PRO A 218 -5.16 -10.00 -0.51
C PRO A 218 -4.55 -8.93 -1.40
N LYS A 219 -4.65 -7.62 -1.09
CA LYS A 219 -3.92 -6.59 -1.86
C LYS A 219 -2.40 -6.76 -1.69
N PHE A 220 -1.94 -7.17 -0.50
CA PHE A 220 -0.52 -7.46 -0.25
C PHE A 220 -0.08 -8.86 -0.68
N GLU A 221 -0.95 -9.88 -0.59
CA GLU A 221 -0.67 -11.23 -1.11
C GLU A 221 -0.73 -11.28 -2.65
N ARG A 222 -1.56 -10.42 -3.25
CA ARG A 222 -1.55 -10.14 -4.70
C ARG A 222 -0.36 -9.29 -5.12
N ILE A 223 0.52 -8.86 -4.20
CA ILE A 223 1.89 -8.51 -4.58
C ILE A 223 2.57 -9.85 -4.88
N PRO A 224 2.67 -10.22 -6.16
CA PRO A 224 3.03 -11.57 -6.53
C PRO A 224 4.52 -11.67 -6.31
N VAL A 225 4.93 -12.46 -5.32
CA VAL A 225 6.36 -12.62 -5.08
C VAL A 225 6.60 -14.07 -4.65
N GLY A 226 6.70 -14.96 -5.63
CA GLY A 226 6.70 -16.40 -5.41
C GLY A 226 7.36 -17.16 -6.55
N GLY A 227 8.28 -18.05 -6.18
CA GLY A 227 8.98 -19.01 -7.04
C GLY A 227 10.47 -19.06 -6.72
N ASP A 228 10.93 -20.18 -6.15
CA ASP A 228 12.34 -20.48 -5.87
C ASP A 228 13.17 -20.29 -7.15
N ILE A 229 14.09 -19.32 -7.13
CA ILE A 229 14.98 -19.07 -8.26
C ILE A 229 16.15 -20.03 -8.15
N ASN A 230 15.97 -21.25 -8.66
CA ASN A 230 17.08 -22.14 -9.00
C ASN A 230 17.65 -21.69 -10.35
N VAL A 231 18.47 -20.62 -10.35
CA VAL A 231 19.32 -20.24 -11.49
C VAL A 231 20.52 -21.18 -11.49
N SER A 232 20.28 -22.45 -11.81
CA SER A 232 21.34 -23.39 -12.15
C SER A 232 21.23 -23.77 -13.62
N SER A 233 22.26 -23.35 -14.34
CA SER A 233 22.79 -23.91 -15.59
C SER A 233 22.10 -23.75 -16.95
N ASN A 234 20.80 -23.44 -17.10
CA ASN A 234 20.21 -23.42 -18.45
C ASN A 234 19.53 -22.09 -18.80
N VAL A 235 20.34 -21.11 -19.27
CA VAL A 235 19.87 -19.83 -19.84
C VAL A 235 20.12 -19.80 -21.36
N GLU A 236 19.98 -20.94 -22.03
CA GLU A 236 20.25 -21.04 -23.48
C GLU A 236 19.02 -20.85 -24.38
N GLU A 237 17.79 -20.83 -23.85
CA GLU A 237 16.61 -20.64 -24.69
C GLU A 237 15.96 -19.24 -24.57
N ALA A 238 16.07 -18.49 -25.66
CA ALA A 238 15.48 -17.18 -25.91
C ALA A 238 13.94 -17.09 -25.71
N SER A 239 13.26 -18.23 -25.65
CA SER A 239 11.80 -18.35 -25.62
C SER A 239 11.20 -18.18 -24.22
N ASP A 240 11.97 -18.39 -23.15
CA ASP A 240 11.48 -18.28 -21.77
C ASP A 240 11.55 -16.85 -21.20
N VAL A 241 12.39 -15.97 -21.76
CA VAL A 241 12.50 -14.55 -21.38
C VAL A 241 11.16 -13.81 -21.47
N ARG A 242 10.32 -14.20 -22.45
CA ARG A 242 8.98 -13.63 -22.66
C ARG A 242 7.94 -14.16 -21.65
N ARG A 243 8.14 -15.36 -21.08
CA ARG A 243 7.27 -15.93 -20.05
C ARG A 243 7.49 -15.29 -18.69
N PHE A 244 8.71 -14.84 -18.40
CA PHE A 244 9.06 -14.16 -17.14
C PHE A 244 8.48 -12.74 -17.01
N ALA A 245 8.13 -12.09 -18.12
CA ALA A 245 7.64 -10.71 -18.13
C ALA A 245 6.11 -10.56 -17.94
N ILE A 246 5.31 -11.63 -18.11
CA ILE A 246 3.84 -11.51 -18.26
C ILE A 246 3.03 -11.91 -17.01
N ALA A 247 3.66 -12.57 -16.03
CA ALA A 247 3.00 -12.84 -14.75
C ALA A 247 3.61 -11.89 -13.72
N GLY A 248 2.82 -10.93 -13.21
CA GLY A 248 3.22 -9.77 -12.40
C GLY A 248 3.94 -10.04 -11.09
N SER A 249 4.93 -10.93 -11.08
CA SER A 249 5.75 -11.32 -9.96
C SER A 249 7.15 -10.74 -10.06
N ALA A 250 7.98 -10.87 -9.03
CA ALA A 250 9.37 -10.40 -9.05
C ALA A 250 10.25 -10.92 -10.22
N LEU A 251 9.82 -11.98 -10.93
CA LEU A 251 10.41 -12.41 -12.19
C LEU A 251 10.22 -11.37 -13.31
N ALA A 252 9.22 -10.50 -13.20
CA ALA A 252 8.97 -9.40 -14.12
C ALA A 252 10.09 -8.34 -14.06
N VAL A 253 10.74 -8.08 -12.91
CA VAL A 253 11.85 -7.12 -12.88
C VAL A 253 13.03 -7.63 -13.70
N VAL A 254 13.43 -8.88 -13.49
CA VAL A 254 14.52 -9.52 -14.26
C VAL A 254 14.12 -9.68 -15.73
N GLY A 255 12.88 -10.11 -15.97
CA GLY A 255 12.30 -10.28 -17.30
C GLY A 255 12.20 -8.97 -18.07
N ILE A 256 11.81 -7.86 -17.42
CA ILE A 256 11.69 -6.54 -18.03
C ILE A 256 13.07 -5.93 -18.25
N VAL A 257 14.03 -6.08 -17.34
CA VAL A 257 15.43 -5.68 -17.62
C VAL A 257 15.95 -6.41 -18.86
N LEU A 258 15.66 -7.72 -19.00
CA LEU A 258 16.03 -8.52 -20.17
C LEU A 258 15.22 -8.17 -21.43
N VAL A 259 13.94 -7.83 -21.31
CA VAL A 259 13.06 -7.41 -22.43
C VAL A 259 13.41 -6.00 -22.90
N ALA A 260 13.70 -5.09 -21.98
CA ALA A 260 14.22 -3.75 -22.25
C ALA A 260 15.57 -3.79 -23.01
N LEU A 261 16.26 -4.93 -22.99
CA LEU A 261 17.47 -5.20 -23.78
C LEU A 261 17.18 -5.87 -25.12
N THR A 262 16.13 -6.68 -25.23
CA THR A 262 15.83 -7.46 -26.46
C THR A 262 14.87 -6.77 -27.42
N ALA A 263 13.95 -5.94 -26.93
CA ALA A 263 12.93 -5.24 -27.74
C ALA A 263 13.27 -3.77 -28.00
N ALA A 264 14.55 -3.40 -27.84
CA ALA A 264 14.90 -2.02 -27.60
C ALA A 264 15.26 -1.23 -28.87
N PRO A 265 14.84 0.05 -28.97
CA PRO A 265 15.22 0.91 -30.08
C PRO A 265 16.73 1.17 -30.15
N TRP A 266 17.48 0.99 -29.05
CA TRP A 266 18.95 1.08 -29.10
C TRP A 266 19.57 -0.09 -29.91
N PHE A 267 18.90 -1.25 -29.97
CA PHE A 267 19.29 -2.37 -30.84
C PHE A 267 19.10 -2.02 -32.32
N ASP A 268 18.06 -1.24 -32.63
CA ASP A 268 17.84 -0.66 -33.95
C ASP A 268 18.86 0.46 -34.25
N VAL A 269 19.20 1.30 -33.27
CA VAL A 269 20.31 2.26 -33.40
C VAL A 269 21.60 1.52 -33.69
N ALA A 270 21.94 0.45 -32.96
CA ALA A 270 23.08 -0.41 -33.28
C ALA A 270 22.96 -1.03 -34.69
N GLY A 271 21.78 -1.47 -35.10
CA GLY A 271 21.51 -1.90 -36.46
C GLY A 271 21.80 -0.82 -37.52
N THR A 272 21.41 0.43 -37.24
CA THR A 272 21.71 1.58 -38.11
C THR A 272 23.19 1.94 -38.12
N ILE A 273 23.91 1.80 -37.00
CA ILE A 273 25.39 1.97 -36.93
C ILE A 273 26.05 1.12 -38.01
N PHE A 274 25.71 -0.17 -38.05
CA PHE A 274 26.33 -1.12 -38.98
C PHE A 274 25.82 -0.97 -40.42
N ALA A 275 24.56 -0.58 -40.62
CA ALA A 275 24.03 -0.33 -41.97
C ALA A 275 24.63 0.93 -42.61
N VAL A 276 24.67 2.04 -41.87
CA VAL A 276 25.19 3.34 -42.35
C VAL A 276 26.69 3.24 -42.61
N THR A 277 27.45 2.74 -41.65
CA THR A 277 28.91 2.59 -41.78
C THR A 277 29.27 1.58 -42.88
N GLY A 278 28.47 0.51 -43.04
CA GLY A 278 28.67 -0.53 -44.05
C GLY A 278 28.41 -0.08 -45.49
N ILE A 279 27.56 0.93 -45.71
CA ILE A 279 27.27 1.46 -47.06
C ILE A 279 28.34 2.46 -47.53
N PHE A 280 29.03 3.16 -46.62
CA PHE A 280 30.01 4.21 -46.94
C PHE A 280 31.45 3.71 -47.21
N LEU A 281 31.74 2.43 -46.98
CA LEU A 281 33.07 1.83 -47.18
C LEU A 281 33.34 1.51 -48.67
N PHE A 282 33.44 2.53 -49.52
CA PHE A 282 33.92 2.37 -50.90
C PHE A 282 35.47 2.34 -50.96
N ALA A 283 36.03 1.38 -51.68
CA ALA A 283 37.44 0.94 -51.59
C ALA A 283 38.51 2.03 -51.82
N ALA A 284 38.25 3.03 -52.68
CA ALA A 284 39.22 4.09 -52.98
C ALA A 284 39.29 5.20 -51.91
N GLY A 285 38.22 5.39 -51.12
CA GLY A 285 38.15 6.44 -50.10
C GLY A 285 38.54 5.99 -48.69
N LEU A 286 38.75 4.70 -48.48
CA LEU A 286 38.91 4.06 -47.17
C LEU A 286 40.15 4.56 -46.43
N ILE A 287 41.26 4.82 -47.12
CA ILE A 287 42.50 5.28 -46.48
C ILE A 287 42.37 6.74 -46.01
N TRP A 288 41.75 7.61 -46.80
CA TRP A 288 41.57 9.04 -46.46
C TRP A 288 40.42 9.28 -45.47
N ARG A 289 39.37 8.45 -45.49
CA ARG A 289 38.17 8.60 -44.64
C ARG A 289 38.18 7.75 -43.36
N ARG A 290 39.24 6.97 -43.09
CA ARG A 290 39.38 6.12 -41.88
C ARG A 290 39.02 6.85 -40.58
N ALA A 291 39.57 8.05 -40.39
CA ALA A 291 39.34 8.82 -39.17
C ALA A 291 37.87 9.25 -39.02
N ALA A 292 37.24 9.68 -40.12
CA ALA A 292 35.83 10.05 -40.14
C ALA A 292 34.91 8.84 -39.85
N ILE A 293 35.19 7.69 -40.46
CA ILE A 293 34.42 6.45 -40.25
C ILE A 293 34.51 5.97 -38.80
N LEU A 294 35.71 6.02 -38.20
CA LEU A 294 35.90 5.66 -36.81
C LEU A 294 35.21 6.65 -35.87
N GLN A 295 35.23 7.95 -36.19
CA GLN A 295 34.55 8.99 -35.41
C GLN A 295 33.02 8.84 -35.47
N ASP A 296 32.45 8.57 -36.65
CA ASP A 296 31.03 8.32 -36.83
C ASP A 296 30.57 7.06 -36.09
N PHE A 297 31.37 5.99 -36.15
CA PHE A 297 31.13 4.76 -35.41
C PHE A 297 31.08 5.01 -33.90
N ARG A 298 32.11 5.69 -33.35
CA ARG A 298 32.17 6.08 -31.93
C ARG A 298 31.02 6.98 -31.51
N GLN A 299 30.68 7.98 -32.32
CA GLN A 299 29.59 8.90 -32.01
C GLN A 299 28.24 8.17 -31.96
N THR A 300 28.04 7.20 -32.85
CA THR A 300 26.78 6.47 -32.89
C THR A 300 26.72 5.38 -31.80
N LEU A 301 27.85 4.78 -31.43
CA LEU A 301 27.94 3.92 -30.23
C LEU A 301 27.68 4.69 -28.93
N ARG A 302 28.13 5.95 -28.82
CA ARG A 302 27.76 6.83 -27.70
C ARG A 302 26.25 7.06 -27.62
N ARG A 303 25.58 7.28 -28.76
CA ARG A 303 24.10 7.39 -28.79
C ARG A 303 23.42 6.09 -28.37
N SER A 304 23.93 4.94 -28.83
CA SER A 304 23.42 3.62 -28.42
C SER A 304 23.55 3.42 -26.91
N ARG A 305 24.68 3.84 -26.34
CA ARG A 305 24.95 3.83 -24.90
C ARG A 305 23.95 4.70 -24.12
N GLU A 306 23.77 5.96 -24.51
CA GLU A 306 22.79 6.87 -23.89
C GLU A 306 21.37 6.31 -23.95
N ALA A 307 20.97 5.76 -25.10
CA ALA A 307 19.66 5.13 -25.27
C ALA A 307 19.50 3.88 -24.38
N PHE A 308 20.56 3.09 -24.21
CA PHE A 308 20.55 1.95 -23.30
C PHE A 308 20.35 2.40 -21.84
N HIS A 309 21.14 3.37 -21.35
CA HIS A 309 21.00 3.89 -19.99
C HIS A 309 19.60 4.44 -19.73
N HIS A 310 19.09 5.28 -20.64
CA HIS A 310 17.78 5.90 -20.50
C HIS A 310 16.68 4.85 -20.45
N ARG A 311 16.74 3.83 -21.32
CA ARG A 311 15.72 2.78 -21.34
C ARG A 311 15.77 1.90 -20.09
N LEU A 312 16.98 1.54 -19.65
CA LEU A 312 17.17 0.74 -18.45
C LEU A 312 16.65 1.47 -17.20
N ASP A 313 16.94 2.77 -17.07
CA ASP A 313 16.45 3.58 -15.95
C ASP A 313 14.92 3.77 -16.00
N ALA A 314 14.35 4.11 -17.15
CA ALA A 314 12.92 4.33 -17.30
C ALA A 314 12.09 3.08 -16.92
N GLU A 315 12.41 1.93 -17.51
CA GLU A 315 11.69 0.67 -17.30
C GLU A 315 11.83 0.16 -15.85
N THR A 316 13.04 0.24 -15.28
CA THR A 316 13.25 -0.20 -13.90
C THR A 316 12.58 0.75 -12.90
N SER A 317 12.53 2.05 -13.21
CA SER A 317 11.86 3.04 -12.36
C SER A 317 10.35 2.87 -12.35
N GLU A 318 9.74 2.69 -13.53
CA GLU A 318 8.29 2.51 -13.68
C GLU A 318 7.79 1.35 -12.81
N ILE A 319 8.44 0.19 -12.88
CA ILE A 319 8.05 -0.99 -12.08
C ILE A 319 8.13 -0.73 -10.57
N ILE A 320 9.23 -0.12 -10.12
CA ILE A 320 9.42 0.17 -8.69
C ILE A 320 8.36 1.17 -8.23
N VAL A 321 8.18 2.27 -8.97
CA VAL A 321 7.21 3.31 -8.62
C VAL A 321 5.80 2.75 -8.59
N ASP A 322 5.38 2.00 -9.61
CA ASP A 322 4.03 1.44 -9.68
C ASP A 322 3.75 0.47 -8.52
N LEU A 323 4.72 -0.41 -8.21
CA LEU A 323 4.62 -1.36 -7.10
C LEU A 323 4.40 -0.66 -5.76
N PHE A 324 5.22 0.35 -5.45
CA PHE A 324 5.12 1.08 -4.19
C PHE A 324 3.91 2.01 -4.16
N PHE A 325 3.51 2.55 -5.32
CA PHE A 325 2.32 3.39 -5.46
C PHE A 325 1.05 2.64 -5.08
N ASP A 326 0.84 1.42 -5.59
CA ASP A 326 -0.35 0.61 -5.31
C ASP A 326 -0.49 0.30 -3.81
N VAL A 327 0.62 -0.08 -3.17
CA VAL A 327 0.70 -0.39 -1.74
C VAL A 327 0.39 0.86 -0.90
N ARG A 328 1.02 1.99 -1.24
CA ARG A 328 0.82 3.27 -0.57
C ARG A 328 -0.61 3.77 -0.74
N GLN A 329 -1.18 3.65 -1.93
CA GLN A 329 -2.54 4.05 -2.22
C GLN A 329 -3.53 3.22 -1.40
N ALA A 330 -3.36 1.89 -1.34
CA ALA A 330 -4.21 1.02 -0.55
C ALA A 330 -4.18 1.40 0.95
N LEU A 331 -3.00 1.67 1.51
CA LEU A 331 -2.85 2.10 2.90
C LEU A 331 -3.44 3.50 3.14
N SER A 332 -3.20 4.43 2.23
CA SER A 332 -3.70 5.81 2.32
C SER A 332 -5.23 5.86 2.23
N GLU A 333 -5.83 5.04 1.37
CA GLU A 333 -7.29 4.90 1.29
C GLU A 333 -7.87 4.40 2.62
N SER A 334 -7.23 3.39 3.24
CA SER A 334 -7.64 2.88 4.55
C SER A 334 -7.50 3.93 5.65
N LEU A 335 -6.41 4.71 5.65
CA LEU A 335 -6.22 5.84 6.56
C LEU A 335 -7.29 6.92 6.39
N PHE A 336 -7.59 7.30 5.14
CA PHE A 336 -8.62 8.30 4.85
C PHE A 336 -10.00 7.86 5.36
N ARG A 337 -10.37 6.59 5.15
CA ARG A 337 -11.63 6.03 5.67
C ARG A 337 -11.69 6.07 7.21
N LEU A 338 -10.56 5.85 7.89
CA LEU A 338 -10.47 5.96 9.35
C LEU A 338 -10.60 7.41 9.82
N ASP A 339 -9.93 8.36 9.16
CA ASP A 339 -10.00 9.77 9.52
C ASP A 339 -11.42 10.34 9.31
N LEU A 340 -12.09 9.94 8.22
CA LEU A 340 -13.49 10.30 7.99
C LEU A 340 -14.38 9.81 9.15
N ARG A 341 -14.17 8.57 9.61
CA ARG A 341 -14.90 8.02 10.75
C ARG A 341 -14.59 8.75 12.04
N ALA A 342 -13.32 9.08 12.29
CA ALA A 342 -12.92 9.86 13.47
C ALA A 342 -13.66 11.20 13.52
N SER A 343 -13.77 11.90 12.37
CA SER A 343 -14.46 13.18 12.28
C SER A 343 -15.95 13.11 12.61
N HIS A 344 -16.62 12.01 12.23
CA HIS A 344 -18.03 11.79 12.55
C HIS A 344 -18.29 11.49 14.04
N LEU A 345 -17.26 11.15 14.81
CA LEU A 345 -17.40 10.85 16.23
C LEU A 345 -17.27 12.08 17.13
N ASP A 346 -16.71 13.18 16.65
CA ASP A 346 -16.49 14.38 17.48
C ASP A 346 -17.81 15.08 17.83
N ALA A 347 -18.71 15.25 16.86
CA ALA A 347 -20.02 15.90 17.09
C ALA A 347 -20.94 15.12 18.06
N PRO A 348 -21.14 13.79 17.93
CA PRO A 348 -21.92 13.02 18.89
C PRO A 348 -21.33 13.02 20.31
N LEU A 349 -20.00 13.11 20.44
CA LEU A 349 -19.33 13.12 21.74
C LEU A 349 -19.61 14.41 22.50
N GLU A 350 -19.60 15.53 21.79
CA GLU A 350 -19.94 16.85 22.34
C GLU A 350 -21.44 16.97 22.66
N GLU A 351 -22.30 16.45 21.79
CA GLU A 351 -23.75 16.44 22.01
C GLU A 351 -24.15 15.56 23.21
N THR A 352 -23.58 14.34 23.31
CA THR A 352 -23.81 13.44 24.45
C THR A 352 -23.36 14.08 25.77
N PHE A 353 -22.26 14.84 25.74
CA PHE A 353 -21.77 15.56 26.91
C PHE A 353 -22.73 16.69 27.34
N ARG A 354 -23.18 17.52 26.38
CA ARG A 354 -24.15 18.62 26.64
C ARG A 354 -25.49 18.11 27.16
N ILE A 355 -26.00 17.01 26.61
CA ILE A 355 -27.26 16.38 27.08
C ILE A 355 -27.09 15.85 28.52
N GLY A 356 -25.91 15.30 28.84
CA GLY A 356 -25.56 14.90 30.20
C GLY A 356 -25.58 16.06 31.19
N GLU A 357 -24.94 17.19 30.85
CA GLU A 357 -24.94 18.40 31.69
C GLU A 357 -26.34 18.99 31.88
N ALA A 358 -27.13 19.08 30.80
CA ALA A 358 -28.51 19.57 30.87
C ALA A 358 -29.39 18.71 31.80
N ALA A 359 -29.19 17.37 31.79
CA ALA A 359 -29.90 16.47 32.69
C ALA A 359 -29.52 16.67 34.16
N ASP A 360 -28.28 17.05 34.45
CA ASP A 360 -27.81 17.39 35.80
C ASP A 360 -28.35 18.76 36.26
N GLU A 361 -28.39 19.76 35.39
CA GLU A 361 -29.02 21.05 35.69
C GLU A 361 -30.50 20.92 36.01
N MET A 362 -31.23 20.04 35.31
CA MET A 362 -32.65 19.80 35.57
C MET A 362 -32.90 19.23 36.97
N VAL A 363 -32.03 18.33 37.45
CA VAL A 363 -32.12 17.77 38.82
C VAL A 363 -31.77 18.82 39.87
N LEU A 364 -30.75 19.63 39.63
CA LEU A 364 -30.40 20.73 40.53
C LEU A 364 -31.54 21.76 40.65
N ARG A 365 -32.23 22.07 39.53
CA ARG A 365 -33.39 22.96 39.55
C ARG A 365 -34.58 22.35 40.29
N SER A 366 -34.87 21.06 40.11
CA SER A 366 -35.97 20.41 40.84
C SER A 366 -35.71 20.37 42.34
N GLN A 367 -34.46 20.15 42.77
CA GLN A 367 -34.05 20.19 44.18
C GLN A 367 -34.15 21.59 44.78
N ARG A 368 -33.74 22.65 44.04
CA ARG A 368 -33.87 24.05 44.50
C ARG A 368 -35.32 24.50 44.64
N LEU A 369 -36.18 24.13 43.70
CA LEU A 369 -37.61 24.44 43.77
C LEU A 369 -38.28 23.73 44.96
N ALA A 370 -37.85 22.51 45.28
CA ALA A 370 -38.31 21.79 46.47
C ALA A 370 -37.87 22.48 47.78
N ALA A 371 -36.62 22.94 47.85
CA ALA A 371 -36.09 23.66 49.01
C ALA A 371 -36.82 25.00 49.25
N MET A 372 -37.24 25.68 48.18
CA MET A 372 -38.01 26.93 48.26
C MET A 372 -39.49 26.74 48.63
N GLN A 373 -40.06 25.54 48.45
CA GLN A 373 -41.44 25.22 48.85
C GLN A 373 -41.55 24.74 50.32
N LEU A 374 -40.42 24.39 50.94
CA LEU A 374 -40.31 23.96 52.34
C LEU A 374 -39.87 25.08 53.29
N SER A 375 -39.51 26.25 52.75
CA SER A 375 -39.24 27.51 53.47
C SER A 375 -40.45 28.44 53.40
#